data_AF-A0A352NEM8-F1
#
_entry.id   AF-A0A352NEM8-F1
#
_cell.length_a   1.000
_cell.length_b   1.000
_cell.length_c   1.000
_cell.angle_alpha   90.00
_cell.angle_beta   90.00
_cell.angle_gamma   90.00
#
_symmetry.space_group_name_H-M   'P 1'
#
loop_
_entity.id
_entity.type
_entity.pdbx_description
1 polymer ?
#
loop_
_entity_poly.entity_id
_entity_poly.type
_entity_poly.pdbx_seq_one_letter_code
_entity_poly.pdbx_strand_id
1 'polypeptide(L)' 'GAKIIALVGAMPSSIGSQADVCIHAYKSTQKTINFGLDVGSRLCLQVVNRILLDAFALYKNLAPIRED' A
#
# COMPACT_ATOMS: atom_id res chain seq x y z
N GLY A 1 -6.17 19.99 -6.50
CA GLY A 1 -7.24 19.55 -7.41
C GLY A 1 -7.33 18.03 -7.47
N ALA A 2 -6.22 17.33 -7.67
CA ALA A 2 -6.17 15.88 -7.60
C ALA A 2 -6.48 15.35 -6.18
N LYS A 3 -7.15 14.20 -6.11
CA LYS A 3 -7.32 13.43 -4.87
C LYS A 3 -6.05 12.64 -4.56
N ILE A 4 -5.59 12.71 -3.32
CA ILE A 4 -4.33 12.11 -2.87
C ILE A 4 -4.61 10.93 -1.95
N ILE A 5 -4.03 9.78 -2.29
CA ILE A 5 -3.97 8.60 -1.42
C ILE A 5 -2.53 8.46 -0.91
N ALA A 6 -2.36 8.44 0.41
CA ALA A 6 -1.06 8.21 1.05
C ALA A 6 -0.99 6.81 1.66
N LEU A 7 0.03 6.04 1.27
CA LEU A 7 0.39 4.78 1.92
C LEU A 7 1.51 5.07 2.93
N VAL A 8 1.23 4.95 4.23
CA VAL A 8 2.17 5.35 5.29
C VAL A 8 2.56 4.17 6.17
N GLY A 9 3.85 4.03 6.45
CA GLY A 9 4.36 2.96 7.32
C GLY A 9 4.48 3.35 8.79
N ALA A 10 4.61 4.64 9.10
CA ALA A 10 4.83 5.12 10.46
C ALA A 10 3.72 6.08 10.91
N MET A 11 3.43 6.07 12.20
CA MET A 11 2.55 7.02 12.86
C MET A 11 3.31 7.73 13.99
N PRO A 12 3.21 9.06 14.13
CA PRO A 12 2.46 9.97 13.25
C PRO A 12 3.12 10.16 11.87
N SER A 13 2.31 10.51 10.86
CA SER A 13 2.78 10.78 9.48
C SER A 13 2.25 12.12 8.97
N SER A 14 3.17 13.05 8.69
CA SER A 14 2.85 14.38 8.15
C SER A 14 2.21 14.29 6.75
N ILE A 15 2.64 13.33 5.93
CA ILE A 15 2.05 13.07 4.60
C ILE A 15 0.66 12.46 4.76
N GLY A 16 0.49 11.55 5.73
CA GLY A 16 -0.80 10.91 6.00
C GLY A 16 -1.87 11.93 6.41
N SER A 17 -1.52 12.90 7.26
CA SER A 17 -2.44 13.95 7.71
C SER A 17 -2.87 14.93 6.61
N GLN A 18 -2.14 15.01 5.51
CA GLN A 18 -2.41 15.93 4.39
C GLN A 18 -3.14 15.25 3.21
N ALA A 19 -3.23 13.92 3.20
CA ALA A 19 -3.86 13.18 2.12
C ALA A 19 -5.39 13.12 2.30
N ASP A 20 -6.14 13.05 1.19
CA ASP A 20 -7.58 12.81 1.23
C ASP A 20 -7.91 11.43 1.82
N VAL A 21 -7.06 10.44 1.55
CA VAL A 21 -7.16 9.09 2.11
C VAL A 21 -5.78 8.66 2.60
N CYS A 22 -5.70 8.23 3.85
CA CYS A 22 -4.48 7.70 4.44
C CYS A 22 -4.65 6.21 4.75
N ILE A 23 -3.82 5.36 4.14
CA ILE A 23 -3.78 3.92 4.39
C ILE A 23 -2.52 3.60 5.17
N HIS A 24 -2.68 2.99 6.33
CA HIS A 24 -1.58 2.60 7.19
C HIS A 24 -0.99 1.27 6.71
N ALA A 25 -0.06 1.34 5.77
CA ALA A 25 0.74 0.22 5.29
C ALA A 25 1.87 -0.08 6.30
N TYR A 26 1.48 -0.63 7.45
CA TYR A 26 2.30 -1.13 8.58
C TYR A 26 3.84 -1.15 8.39
N LYS A 27 4.58 -0.56 9.33
CA LYS A 27 6.04 -0.73 9.43
C LYS A 27 6.39 -2.02 10.16
N SER A 28 7.22 -2.85 9.54
CA SER A 28 7.67 -4.10 10.12
C SER A 28 8.41 -3.86 11.45
N THR A 29 8.17 -4.74 12.42
CA THR A 29 8.99 -4.82 13.64
C THR A 29 10.38 -5.37 13.35
N GLN A 30 10.55 -6.08 12.23
CA GLN A 30 11.85 -6.53 11.74
C GLN A 30 12.51 -5.44 10.89
N LYS A 31 13.61 -4.88 11.40
CA LYS A 31 14.42 -3.88 10.69
C LYS A 31 15.48 -4.56 9.82
N THR A 32 15.04 -5.21 8.75
CA THR A 32 15.98 -5.76 7.76
C THR A 32 16.31 -4.67 6.75
N ILE A 33 17.43 -3.98 6.98
CA ILE A 33 17.95 -2.96 6.07
C ILE A 33 18.92 -3.64 5.10
N ASN A 34 18.59 -3.65 3.81
CA ASN A 34 19.49 -4.13 2.76
C ASN A 34 19.84 -2.96 1.83
N PHE A 35 21.12 -2.63 1.69
CA PHE A 35 21.59 -1.46 0.93
C PHE A 35 20.89 -0.14 1.31
N GLY A 36 20.60 0.07 2.60
CA GLY A 36 19.91 1.27 3.08
C GLY A 36 18.39 1.27 2.84
N LEU A 37 17.82 0.20 2.30
CA LEU A 37 16.39 0.06 2.06
C LEU A 37 15.74 -0.78 3.16
N ASP A 38 14.62 -0.31 3.70
CA ASP A 38 13.75 -1.08 4.60
C ASP A 38 12.99 -2.14 3.80
N VAL A 39 13.56 -3.35 3.74
CA VAL A 39 12.97 -4.48 3.01
C VAL A 39 11.84 -5.11 3.81
N GLY A 40 11.89 -5.03 5.15
CA GLY A 40 10.86 -5.59 6.02
C GLY A 40 9.51 -4.93 5.79
N SER A 41 9.47 -3.60 5.71
CA SER A 41 8.22 -2.86 5.49
C SER A 41 7.74 -2.88 4.04
N ARG A 42 8.61 -3.23 3.07
CA ARG A 42 8.24 -3.33 1.64
C ARG A 42 7.19 -4.39 1.40
N LEU A 43 7.23 -5.52 2.11
CA LEU A 43 6.24 -6.58 1.92
C LEU A 43 4.84 -6.08 2.23
N CYS A 44 4.64 -5.41 3.38
CA CYS A 44 3.36 -4.85 3.77
C CYS A 44 2.84 -3.84 2.74
N LEU A 45 3.72 -2.97 2.23
CA LEU A 45 3.37 -2.01 1.18
C LEU A 45 2.95 -2.71 -0.12
N GLN A 46 3.65 -3.76 -0.54
CA GLN A 46 3.32 -4.54 -1.74
C GLN A 46 1.97 -5.26 -1.59
N VAL A 47 1.68 -5.82 -0.42
CA VAL A 47 0.39 -6.47 -0.14
C VAL A 47 -0.75 -5.47 -0.26
N VAL A 48 -0.62 -4.29 0.37
CA VAL A 48 -1.64 -3.23 0.28
C VAL A 48 -1.84 -2.79 -1.17
N ASN A 49 -0.75 -2.55 -1.90
CA ASN A 49 -0.81 -2.16 -3.30
C ASN A 49 -1.51 -3.24 -4.16
N ARG A 50 -1.24 -4.53 -3.89
CA ARG A 50 -1.87 -5.64 -4.59
C ARG A 50 -3.37 -5.71 -4.33
N ILE A 51 -3.80 -5.55 -3.07
CA ILE A 51 -5.22 -5.51 -2.70
C ILE A 51 -5.94 -4.40 -3.47
N LEU A 52 -5.35 -3.20 -3.53
CA LEU A 52 -5.94 -2.08 -4.26
C LEU A 52 -6.06 -2.36 -5.77
N LEU A 53 -5.03 -2.97 -6.37
CA LEU A 53 -5.04 -3.33 -7.79
C LEU A 53 -6.09 -4.40 -8.09
N ASP A 54 -6.16 -5.46 -7.29
CA ASP A 54 -7.13 -6.54 -7.47
C ASP A 54 -8.56 -6.05 -7.24
N ALA A 55 -8.79 -5.22 -6.21
CA ALA A 55 -10.10 -4.58 -5.97
C ALA A 55 -10.53 -3.71 -7.16
N PHE A 56 -9.61 -2.95 -7.75
CA PHE A 56 -9.89 -2.17 -8.95
C PHE A 56 -10.19 -3.07 -10.16
N ALA A 57 -9.42 -4.13 -10.36
CA ALA A 57 -9.64 -5.08 -11.45
C ALA A 57 -11.01 -5.75 -11.34
N LEU A 58 -11.43 -6.17 -10.14
CA LEU A 58 -12.78 -6.70 -9.89
C LEU A 58 -13.86 -5.65 -10.17
N TYR A 59 -13.69 -4.43 -9.65
CA TYR A 59 -14.64 -3.32 -9.87
C TYR A 59 -14.81 -2.97 -11.37
N LYS A 60 -13.73 -3.11 -12.16
CA LYS A 60 -13.73 -2.84 -13.61
C LYS A 60 -14.00 -4.08 -14.47
N ASN A 61 -14.25 -5.24 -13.87
CA ASN A 61 -14.39 -6.51 -14.57
C ASN A 61 -13.20 -6.84 -15.50
N LEU A 62 -11.99 -6.53 -15.04
CA LEU A 62 -10.71 -6.78 -15.71
C LEU A 62 -9.96 -7.98 -15.10
N ALA A 63 -10.45 -8.51 -13.99
CA ALA A 63 -9.86 -9.71 -13.40
C ALA A 63 -10.05 -10.87 -14.38
N PRO A 64 -9.01 -11.68 -14.64
CA PRO A 64 -9.16 -12.89 -15.45
C PRO A 64 -10.17 -13.78 -14.73
N ILE A 65 -11.37 -13.88 -15.31
CA ILE A 65 -12.37 -14.85 -14.88
C ILE A 65 -11.72 -16.20 -15.20
N ARG A 66 -11.34 -16.95 -14.16
CA ARG A 66 -11.15 -18.39 -14.35
C ARG A 66 -12.55 -18.91 -14.59
N GLU A 67 -12.84 -19.27 -15.83
CA GLU A 67 -13.96 -20.17 -16.11
C GLU A 67 -13.60 -21.48 -15.41
N ASP A 68 -14.40 -21.84 -14.41
CA ASP A 68 -14.28 -23.09 -13.66
C ASP A 68 -14.43 -24.32 -14.56
#